data_AF-A0A4Q9B568-F1
#
_entry.id   AF-A0A4Q9B568-F1
#
_cell.length_a   1.000
_cell.length_b   1.000
_cell.length_c   1.000
_cell.angle_alpha   90.00
_cell.angle_beta   90.00
_cell.angle_gamma   90.00
#
_symmetry.space_group_name_H-M   'P 1'
#
loop_
_entity.id
_entity.type
_entity.pdbx_description
1 polymer ?
#
loop_
_entity_poly.entity_id
_entity_poly.type
_entity_poly.pdbx_seq_one_letter_code
_entity_poly.pdbx_strand_id
1 'polypeptide(L)' 'MMGWGSMGFGWFFGLLNMLLVLALLGLLLYLGLRAWERGSGEPRKDAALEALRLRYARGELDKETYKRLRKELEKGGGA' A
#
# COMPACT_ATOMS: atom_id res chain seq x y z
N MET A 1 5.94 28.89 47.94
CA MET A 1 4.99 27.77 48.18
C MET A 1 4.24 27.50 46.88
N MET A 2 3.88 26.23 46.62
CA MET A 2 3.07 25.74 45.48
C MET A 2 3.82 25.40 44.17
N GLY A 3 4.63 24.33 44.22
CA GLY A 3 5.09 23.58 43.04
C GLY A 3 4.47 22.18 42.95
N TRP A 4 3.30 21.97 43.55
CA TRP A 4 2.64 20.65 43.64
C TRP A 4 1.59 20.40 42.55
N GLY A 5 1.18 21.44 41.81
CA GLY A 5 0.25 21.32 40.67
C GLY A 5 0.94 21.05 39.33
N SER A 6 2.20 21.47 39.18
CA SER A 6 2.99 21.30 37.96
C SER A 6 3.51 19.87 37.77
N MET A 7 3.66 19.10 38.85
CA MET A 7 4.23 17.75 38.80
C MET A 7 3.23 16.70 38.28
N GLY A 8 1.93 16.86 38.57
CA GLY A 8 0.88 15.99 38.03
C GLY A 8 0.50 16.33 36.58
N PHE A 9 0.45 17.62 36.24
CA PHE A 9 0.12 18.06 34.88
C PHE A 9 1.21 17.71 33.87
N GLY A 10 2.48 17.84 34.26
CA GLY A 10 3.62 17.43 33.43
C GLY A 10 3.67 15.92 33.17
N TRP A 11 3.31 15.10 34.16
CA TRP A 11 3.29 13.64 34.00
C TRP A 11 2.14 13.18 33.11
N PHE A 12 0.96 13.80 33.24
CA PHE A 12 -0.18 13.55 32.37
C PHE A 12 0.09 13.97 30.91
N PHE A 13 0.69 15.15 30.71
CA PHE A 13 1.12 15.60 29.38
C PHE A 13 2.23 14.71 28.80
N GLY A 14 3.17 14.23 29.62
CA GLY A 14 4.22 13.31 29.18
C GLY A 14 3.66 11.97 28.72
N LEU A 15 2.73 11.38 29.49
CA LEU A 15 2.04 10.14 29.10
C LEU A 15 1.21 10.33 27.83
N LEU A 16 0.47 11.43 27.73
CA LEU A 16 -0.32 11.75 26.55
C LEU A 16 0.56 11.93 25.31
N ASN A 17 1.70 12.61 25.44
CA ASN A 17 2.66 12.79 24.35
C ASN A 17 3.26 11.46 23.89
N MET A 18 3.64 10.58 24.83
CA MET A 18 4.17 9.26 24.51
C MET A 18 3.13 8.39 23.77
N LEU A 19 1.87 8.41 24.21
CA LEU A 19 0.78 7.75 23.51
C LEU A 19 0.55 8.33 22.11
N LEU A 20 0.65 9.66 21.95
CA LEU A 20 0.53 10.34 20.66
C LEU A 20 1.62 9.89 19.68
N VAL A 21 2.88 9.82 20.14
CA VAL A 21 4.01 9.36 19.32
C VAL A 21 3.83 7.90 18.92
N LEU A 22 3.43 7.02 19.85
CA LEU A 22 3.15 5.62 19.56
C LEU A 22 1.99 5.45 18.58
N ALA A 23 0.92 6.25 18.73
CA ALA A 23 -0.21 6.26 17.81
C ALA A 23 0.20 6.74 16.40
N LEU A 24 1.05 7.78 16.31
CA LEU A 24 1.60 8.26 15.05
C LEU A 24 2.49 7.21 14.36
N LEU A 25 3.37 6.55 15.12
CA LEU A 25 4.20 5.45 14.61
C LEU A 25 3.32 4.28 14.14
N GLY A 26 2.34 3.89 14.94
CA GLY A 26 1.37 2.84 14.61
C GLY A 26 0.56 3.19 13.36
N LEU A 27 0.14 4.44 13.21
CA LEU A 27 -0.57 4.93 12.03
C LEU A 27 0.33 4.94 10.79
N LEU A 28 1.59 5.37 10.91
CA LEU A 28 2.57 5.32 9.82
C LEU A 28 2.85 3.88 9.38
N LEU A 29 3.04 2.96 10.33
CA LEU A 29 3.21 1.53 10.03
C LEU A 29 1.95 0.93 9.42
N TYR A 30 0.77 1.26 9.95
CA TYR A 30 -0.51 0.80 9.42
C TYR A 30 -0.76 1.33 8.01
N LEU A 31 -0.50 2.61 7.74
CA LEU A 31 -0.59 3.20 6.42
C LEU A 31 0.47 2.63 5.48
N GLY A 32 1.69 2.37 5.95
CA GLY A 32 2.75 1.74 5.19
C GLY A 32 2.40 0.31 4.78
N LEU A 33 1.93 -0.51 5.73
CA LEU A 33 1.47 -1.88 5.49
C LEU A 33 0.22 -1.88 4.61
N ARG A 34 -0.75 -0.99 4.84
CA ARG A 34 -1.97 -0.88 4.03
C ARG A 34 -1.68 -0.34 2.63
N ALA A 35 -0.70 0.54 2.46
CA ALA A 35 -0.21 0.99 1.17
C ALA A 35 0.60 -0.11 0.47
N TRP A 36 1.28 -0.96 1.23
CA TRP A 36 1.94 -2.15 0.70
C TRP A 36 0.92 -3.22 0.28
N GLU A 37 -0.14 -3.45 1.05
CA GLU A 37 -1.24 -4.36 0.70
C GLU A 37 -2.09 -3.84 -0.47
N ARG A 38 -2.36 -2.52 -0.52
CA ARG A 38 -3.00 -1.89 -1.68
C ARG A 38 -2.07 -1.75 -2.88
N GLY A 39 -0.75 -1.69 -2.64
CA GLY A 39 0.30 -1.66 -3.65
C GLY A 39 0.79 -3.04 -4.08
N SER A 40 0.37 -4.12 -3.44
CA SER A 40 0.66 -5.51 -3.82
C SER A 40 -0.55 -6.26 -4.37
N GLY A 41 -1.74 -5.66 -4.28
CA GLY A 41 -3.00 -6.21 -4.79
C GLY A 41 -3.17 -6.18 -6.31
N GLU A 42 -2.44 -5.34 -7.07
CA GLU A 42 -2.63 -5.26 -8.54
C GLU A 42 -1.45 -4.86 -9.45
N PRO A 43 -0.16 -4.70 -9.04
CA PRO A 43 0.88 -4.33 -10.01
C PRO A 43 1.22 -5.42 -11.01
N ARG A 44 1.12 -6.71 -10.63
CA ARG A 44 1.56 -7.80 -11.52
C ARG A 44 0.63 -8.01 -12.71
N LYS A 45 -0.68 -7.86 -12.51
CA LYS A 45 -1.65 -8.00 -13.60
C LYS A 45 -1.55 -6.83 -14.56
N ASP A 46 -1.60 -5.61 -14.02
CA ASP A 46 -1.54 -4.41 -14.86
C ASP A 46 -0.19 -4.31 -15.56
N ALA A 47 0.94 -4.57 -14.89
CA ALA A 47 2.24 -4.58 -15.55
C ALA A 47 2.36 -5.69 -16.61
N ALA A 48 1.79 -6.88 -16.37
CA ALA A 48 1.79 -7.96 -17.38
C ALA A 48 0.91 -7.62 -18.59
N LEU A 49 -0.27 -7.06 -18.37
CA LEU A 49 -1.18 -6.60 -19.43
C LEU A 49 -0.58 -5.44 -20.22
N GLU A 50 0.07 -4.50 -19.54
CA GLU A 50 0.73 -3.34 -20.15
C GLU A 50 1.94 -3.78 -20.98
N ALA A 51 2.76 -4.70 -20.48
CA ALA A 51 3.84 -5.32 -21.24
C ALA A 51 3.33 -6.09 -22.48
N LEU A 52 2.19 -6.79 -22.36
CA LEU A 52 1.55 -7.50 -23.46
C LEU A 52 1.08 -6.53 -24.56
N ARG A 53 0.46 -5.42 -24.15
CA ARG A 53 -0.03 -4.36 -25.06
C ARG A 53 1.12 -3.67 -25.80
N LEU A 54 2.25 -3.43 -25.11
CA LEU A 54 3.43 -2.83 -25.72
C LEU A 54 4.00 -3.69 -26.86
N ARG A 55 4.06 -5.01 -26.66
CA ARG A 55 4.55 -5.95 -27.68
C ARG A 55 3.59 -6.10 -28.87
N TYR A 56 2.28 -6.07 -28.62
CA TYR A 56 1.28 -6.00 -29.69
C TYR A 56 1.43 -4.72 -30.52
N ALA A 57 1.64 -3.58 -29.88
CA ALA A 57 1.85 -2.30 -30.57
C ALA A 57 3.15 -2.28 -31.40
N ARG A 58 4.18 -3.02 -30.98
CA ARG A 58 5.41 -3.24 -31.76
C ARG A 58 5.22 -4.21 -32.93
N GLY A 59 4.07 -4.88 -33.03
CA GLY A 59 3.81 -5.90 -34.05
C GLY A 59 4.53 -7.23 -33.79
N GLU A 60 5.11 -7.42 -32.60
CA GLU A 60 5.78 -8.67 -32.20
C GLU A 60 4.77 -9.77 -31.83
N LEU A 61 3.51 -9.40 -31.56
CA LEU A 61 2.43 -10.32 -31.25
C LEU A 61 1.29 -10.19 -32.26
N ASP A 62 0.80 -11.33 -32.72
CA ASP A 62 -0.43 -11.40 -33.49
C ASP A 62 -1.67 -11.13 -32.61
N LYS A 63 -2.76 -10.66 -33.25
CA LYS A 63 -4.02 -10.33 -32.59
C LYS A 63 -4.66 -11.53 -31.89
N GLU A 64 -4.54 -12.74 -32.43
CA GLU A 64 -5.05 -13.95 -31.78
C GLU A 64 -4.26 -14.27 -30.52
N THR A 65 -2.93 -14.22 -30.59
CA THR A 65 -2.03 -14.47 -29.46
C THR A 65 -2.26 -13.46 -28.34
N TYR A 66 -2.39 -12.18 -28.69
CA TYR A 66 -2.72 -11.11 -27.74
C TYR A 66 -4.05 -11.36 -27.03
N LYS A 67 -5.11 -11.72 -27.77
CA LYS A 67 -6.44 -12.01 -27.17
C LYS A 67 -6.40 -13.20 -26.23
N ARG A 68 -5.67 -14.26 -26.57
CA ARG A 68 -5.56 -15.46 -25.71
C ARG A 68 -4.84 -15.12 -24.41
N LEU A 69 -3.66 -14.52 -24.49
CA LEU A 69 -2.84 -14.17 -23.32
C LEU A 69 -3.51 -13.13 -22.43
N ARG A 70 -4.18 -12.13 -23.01
CA ARG A 70 -4.98 -11.17 -22.25
C ARG A 70 -6.08 -11.87 -21.43
N LYS A 71 -6.81 -12.79 -22.06
CA LYS A 71 -7.89 -13.53 -21.39
C LYS A 71 -7.38 -14.47 -20.30
N GLU A 72 -6.20 -15.06 -20.50
CA GLU A 72 -5.52 -15.87 -19.49
C GLU A 72 -5.05 -15.03 -18.30
N LEU A 73 -4.46 -13.85 -18.54
CA LEU A 73 -4.02 -12.92 -17.48
C LEU A 73 -5.20 -12.31 -16.71
N GLU A 74 -6.32 -12.02 -17.38
CA GLU A 74 -7.56 -11.56 -16.73
C GLU A 74 -8.18 -12.66 -15.85
N LYS A 75 -8.17 -13.93 -16.29
CA LYS A 75 -8.70 -15.07 -15.51
C LYS A 75 -7.75 -15.54 -14.40
N GLY A 76 -6.44 -15.44 -14.60
CA GLY A 76 -5.40 -16.06 -13.76
C GLY A 76 -5.13 -15.40 -12.41
N GLY A 77 -5.80 -14.30 -12.05
CA GLY A 77 -5.72 -13.77 -10.68
C GLY A 77 -7.07 -13.46 -10.07
N GLY A 78 -8.09 -14.25 -10.41
CA GLY A 78 -9.31 -14.37 -9.62
C GLY A 78 -9.34 -15.65 -8.78
N ALA A 79 -8.20 -16.34 -8.63
CA ALA A 79 -8.03 -17.57 -7.84
C ALA A 79 -7.06 -17.33 -6.68
#